data_AF-A0A9P1ZCJ0-F1
#
_entry.id   AF-A0A9P1ZCJ0-F1
#
_cell.length_a   1.000
_cell.length_b   1.000
_cell.length_c   1.000
_cell.angle_alpha   90.00
_cell.angle_beta   90.00
_cell.angle_gamma   90.00
#
_symmetry.space_group_name_H-M   'P 1'
#
loop_
_entity.id
_entity.type
_entity.pdbx_description
1 polymer ?
#
loop_
_entity_poly.entity_id
_entity_poly.type
_entity_poly.pdbx_seq_one_letter_code
_entity_poly.pdbx_strand_id
1 'polypeptide(L)'
;KTYDVIEFPMSLMKAIEEGDLTKAIVNLDENIDIIPGSYDMRKMVNFLIGKFKTEEAQTFYLSSLIDKIRDDYDFIFIDVPPSTDLKVDNAVVAADYLVVVQETQQFALEGSNTFISTYLNTLVDDFGSRFKTEIIGILPVLLQKKRKLHEKILET
;
A
#
# COMPACT_ATOMS: atom_id res chain seq x y z
N LYS A 1 17.23 1.07 -12.19
CA LYS A 1 17.78 2.26 -12.90
C LYS A 1 16.96 3.44 -12.45
N THR A 2 17.56 4.53 -12.01
CA THR A 2 16.85 5.72 -11.47
C THR A 2 16.36 6.66 -12.58
N TYR A 3 16.22 6.18 -13.83
CA TYR A 3 15.85 6.99 -14.99
C TYR A 3 16.65 8.31 -15.13
N ASP A 4 17.94 8.27 -14.77
CA ASP A 4 18.84 9.44 -14.73
C ASP A 4 18.41 10.57 -13.77
N VAL A 5 17.36 10.35 -12.97
CA VAL A 5 16.95 11.23 -11.88
C VAL A 5 17.85 10.99 -10.68
N ILE A 6 18.43 12.08 -10.17
CA ILE A 6 19.36 12.08 -9.04
C ILE A 6 18.91 12.97 -7.87
N GLU A 7 17.86 13.77 -8.06
CA GLU A 7 17.33 14.67 -7.05
C GLU A 7 15.86 14.35 -6.76
N PHE A 8 15.53 14.26 -5.47
CA PHE A 8 14.18 14.06 -4.98
C PHE A 8 13.83 15.25 -4.08
N PRO A 9 12.97 16.18 -4.53
CA PRO A 9 12.77 17.47 -3.86
C PRO A 9 12.10 17.31 -2.48
N MET A 10 11.30 16.25 -2.31
CA MET A 10 10.55 15.97 -1.10
C MET A 10 10.28 14.46 -0.97
N SER A 11 10.34 13.95 0.26
CA SER A 11 9.92 12.58 0.57
C SER A 11 8.40 12.49 0.73
N LEU A 12 7.83 11.30 0.51
CA LEU A 12 6.43 11.00 0.82
C LEU A 12 6.04 11.43 2.24
N MET A 13 6.90 11.15 3.23
CA MET A 13 6.64 11.52 4.63
C MET A 13 6.47 13.04 4.79
N LYS A 14 7.37 13.84 4.20
CA LYS A 14 7.29 15.30 4.29
C LYS A 14 6.06 15.84 3.56
N ALA A 15 5.68 15.24 2.43
CA ALA A 15 4.47 15.58 1.71
C ALA A 15 3.19 15.29 2.54
N ILE A 16 3.18 14.17 3.27
CA ILE A 16 2.13 13.82 4.24
C ILE A 16 2.06 14.85 5.38
N GLU A 17 3.22 15.28 5.91
CA GLU A 17 3.30 16.32 6.96
C GLU A 17 2.71 17.65 6.48
N GLU A 18 3.06 18.07 5.25
CA GLU A 18 2.56 19.29 4.61
C GLU A 18 1.12 19.18 4.09
N GLY A 19 0.58 17.96 3.96
CA GLY A 19 -0.79 17.69 3.49
C GLY A 19 -0.97 17.89 1.98
N ASP A 20 0.11 17.78 1.22
CA ASP A 20 0.16 18.04 -0.22
C ASP A 20 1.18 17.13 -0.91
N LEU A 21 0.66 16.13 -1.65
CA LEU A 21 1.49 15.16 -2.38
C LEU A 21 2.12 15.74 -3.64
N THR A 22 1.57 16.82 -4.21
CA THR A 22 2.01 17.36 -5.50
C THR A 22 3.47 17.82 -5.48
N LYS A 23 3.95 18.25 -4.31
CA LYS A 23 5.33 18.70 -4.08
C LYS A 23 6.37 17.58 -4.06
N ALA A 24 5.93 16.32 -3.95
CA ALA A 24 6.80 15.15 -3.91
C ALA A 24 6.70 14.30 -5.18
N ILE A 25 5.90 14.70 -6.17
CA ILE A 25 5.83 14.03 -7.47
C ILE A 25 7.12 14.31 -8.23
N VAL A 26 7.73 13.24 -8.73
CA VAL A 26 8.95 13.27 -9.55
C VAL A 26 8.69 12.52 -10.84
N ASN A 27 8.87 13.21 -11.96
CA ASN A 27 8.75 12.60 -13.28
C ASN A 27 9.97 11.73 -13.59
N LEU A 28 9.74 10.45 -13.85
CA LEU A 28 10.78 9.48 -14.23
C LEU A 28 10.84 9.25 -15.74
N ASP A 29 9.69 9.26 -16.41
CA ASP A 29 9.54 9.05 -17.85
C ASP A 29 8.23 9.67 -18.35
N GLU A 30 7.92 9.59 -19.65
CA GLU A 30 6.73 10.19 -20.27
C GLU A 30 5.41 9.80 -19.56
N ASN A 31 5.31 8.56 -19.06
CA ASN A 31 4.08 8.01 -18.47
C ASN A 31 4.28 7.49 -17.05
N ILE A 32 5.39 7.84 -16.40
CA ILE A 32 5.74 7.32 -15.07
C ILE A 32 6.22 8.45 -14.18
N ASP A 33 5.42 8.72 -13.16
CA ASP A 33 5.81 9.54 -12.03
C ASP A 33 6.02 8.67 -10.78
N ILE A 34 6.79 9.19 -9.83
CA ILE A 34 7.01 8.56 -8.53
C ILE A 34 6.89 9.57 -7.41
N ILE A 35 6.29 9.16 -6.30
CA ILE A 35 6.44 9.84 -5.01
C ILE A 35 7.39 8.98 -4.16
N PRO A 36 8.62 9.45 -3.88
CA PRO A 36 9.64 8.61 -3.26
C PRO A 36 9.39 8.45 -1.76
N GLY A 37 9.29 7.19 -1.31
CA GLY A 37 9.46 6.86 0.11
C GLY A 37 10.90 7.09 0.58
N SER A 38 11.09 7.44 1.85
CA SER A 38 12.40 7.59 2.46
C SER A 38 12.42 7.02 3.88
N TYR A 39 13.61 6.97 4.51
CA TYR A 39 13.80 6.44 5.87
C TYR A 39 12.93 7.17 6.91
N ASP A 40 12.54 8.40 6.64
CA ASP A 40 11.67 9.21 7.50
C ASP A 40 10.23 8.71 7.61
N MET A 41 9.78 7.81 6.73
CA MET A 41 8.45 7.14 6.80
C MET A 41 8.20 6.46 8.15
N ARG A 42 9.26 6.09 8.90
CA ARG A 42 9.17 5.61 10.29
C ARG A 42 8.42 6.57 11.23
N LYS A 43 8.30 7.86 10.87
CA LYS A 43 7.60 8.89 11.65
C LYS A 43 6.09 8.89 11.43
N MET A 44 5.60 8.27 10.35
CA MET A 44 4.20 8.39 9.90
C MET A 44 3.21 8.03 11.01
N VAL A 45 3.45 6.91 11.71
CA VAL A 45 2.56 6.44 12.79
C VAL A 45 2.43 7.49 13.91
N ASN A 46 3.56 7.97 14.44
CA ASN A 46 3.56 8.97 15.51
C ASN A 46 2.99 10.31 15.06
N PHE A 47 3.25 10.70 13.81
CA PHE A 47 2.69 11.92 13.22
C PHE A 47 1.16 11.85 13.15
N LEU A 48 0.60 10.74 12.65
CA LEU A 48 -0.85 10.57 12.52
C LEU A 48 -1.53 10.59 13.90
N ILE A 49 -1.01 9.82 14.86
CA ILE A 49 -1.52 9.78 16.24
C ILE A 49 -1.44 11.16 16.90
N GLY A 50 -0.36 11.92 16.67
CA GLY A 50 -0.19 13.26 17.22
C GLY A 50 -1.09 14.31 16.56
N LYS A 51 -1.42 14.14 15.27
CA LYS A 51 -2.21 15.10 14.48
C LYS A 51 -3.71 14.91 14.63
N PHE A 52 -4.18 13.66 14.73
CA PHE A 52 -5.60 13.32 14.66
C PHE A 52 -6.09 12.66 15.95
N LYS A 53 -7.32 13.04 16.36
CA LYS A 53 -7.92 12.56 17.62
C LYS A 53 -8.68 11.23 17.49
N THR A 54 -9.08 10.86 16.28
CA THR A 54 -9.86 9.64 16.02
C THR A 54 -9.06 8.70 15.14
N GLU A 55 -9.20 7.39 15.38
CA GLU A 55 -8.55 6.35 14.57
C GLU A 55 -8.96 6.46 13.10
N GLU A 56 -10.23 6.73 12.83
CA GLU A 56 -10.73 6.99 11.48
C GLU A 56 -9.98 8.12 10.77
N ALA A 57 -9.73 9.25 11.43
CA ALA A 57 -8.99 10.35 10.81
C ALA A 57 -7.50 10.02 10.62
N GLN A 58 -6.93 9.18 11.50
CA GLN A 58 -5.56 8.68 11.37
C GLN A 58 -5.43 7.72 10.18
N THR A 59 -6.39 6.82 10.01
CA THR A 59 -6.35 5.75 8.99
C THR A 59 -6.66 6.26 7.59
N PHE A 60 -7.58 7.21 7.43
CA PHE A 60 -7.99 7.72 6.11
C PHE A 60 -7.18 8.94 5.63
N TYR A 61 -6.12 9.35 6.33
CA TYR A 61 -5.40 10.57 5.96
C TYR A 61 -4.72 10.46 4.60
N LEU A 62 -3.97 9.38 4.33
CA LEU A 62 -3.32 9.19 3.03
C LEU A 62 -4.35 9.12 1.88
N SER A 63 -5.48 8.44 2.10
CA SER A 63 -6.61 8.40 1.14
C SER A 63 -7.07 9.81 0.77
N SER A 64 -7.27 10.70 1.76
CA SER A 64 -7.68 12.09 1.51
C SER A 64 -6.65 12.93 0.74
N LEU A 65 -5.38 12.53 0.78
CA LEU A 65 -4.31 13.20 0.03
C LEU A 65 -4.22 12.66 -1.41
N ILE A 66 -4.37 11.35 -1.59
CA ILE A 66 -4.38 10.69 -2.90
C ILE A 66 -5.58 11.14 -3.72
N ASP A 67 -6.75 11.33 -3.10
CA ASP A 67 -7.95 11.82 -3.78
C ASP A 67 -7.74 13.18 -4.48
N LYS A 68 -6.77 13.99 -4.05
CA LYS A 68 -6.47 15.29 -4.67
C LYS A 68 -5.68 15.19 -5.97
N ILE A 69 -5.00 14.06 -6.20
CA ILE A 69 -4.19 13.81 -7.39
C ILE A 69 -4.76 12.67 -8.24
N ARG A 70 -5.87 12.06 -7.80
CA ARG A 70 -6.44 10.86 -8.43
C ARG A 70 -6.82 11.09 -9.89
N ASP A 71 -7.36 12.27 -10.21
CA ASP A 71 -7.81 12.62 -11.57
C ASP A 71 -6.65 12.86 -12.56
N ASP A 72 -5.41 12.97 -12.07
CA ASP A 72 -4.21 13.20 -12.89
C ASP A 72 -3.58 11.89 -13.40
N TYR A 73 -4.02 10.72 -12.92
CA TYR A 73 -3.43 9.42 -13.24
C TYR A 73 -4.49 8.37 -13.60
N ASP A 74 -4.22 7.58 -14.64
CA ASP A 74 -5.03 6.42 -14.95
C ASP A 74 -4.92 5.33 -13.86
N PHE A 75 -3.71 5.17 -13.28
CA PHE A 75 -3.42 4.19 -12.24
C PHE A 75 -2.44 4.74 -11.21
N ILE A 76 -2.71 4.46 -9.93
CA ILE A 76 -1.79 4.75 -8.82
C ILE A 76 -1.43 3.42 -8.15
N PHE A 77 -0.14 3.10 -8.11
CA PHE A 77 0.38 1.92 -7.41
C PHE A 77 0.98 2.33 -6.07
N ILE A 78 0.58 1.65 -4.99
CA ILE A 78 1.10 1.88 -3.65
C ILE A 78 1.88 0.64 -3.21
N ASP A 79 3.20 0.78 -3.08
CA ASP A 79 4.06 -0.29 -2.53
C ASP A 79 4.11 -0.17 -1.01
N VAL A 80 3.76 -1.26 -0.33
CA VAL A 80 3.61 -1.30 1.14
C VAL A 80 4.66 -2.20 1.77
N PRO A 81 5.23 -1.82 2.94
CA PRO A 81 6.17 -2.67 3.66
C PRO A 81 5.47 -3.92 4.21
N PRO A 82 6.21 -5.01 4.50
CA PRO A 82 5.66 -6.26 5.03
C PRO A 82 5.31 -6.14 6.53
N SER A 83 4.31 -5.32 6.85
CA SER A 83 3.78 -5.10 8.19
C SER A 83 2.26 -4.93 8.18
N THR A 84 1.64 -4.77 9.35
CA THR A 84 0.19 -4.54 9.51
C THR A 84 -0.07 -3.43 10.53
N ASP A 85 0.66 -2.33 10.41
CA ASP A 85 0.53 -1.15 11.26
C ASP A 85 -0.14 0.00 10.50
N LEU A 86 -0.40 1.11 11.20
CA LEU A 86 -1.19 2.24 10.70
C LEU A 86 -0.76 2.81 9.33
N LYS A 87 0.51 2.68 8.97
CA LYS A 87 1.01 3.09 7.64
C LYS A 87 0.51 2.17 6.52
N VAL A 88 0.40 0.86 6.80
CA VAL A 88 -0.21 -0.11 5.89
C VAL A 88 -1.72 0.08 5.84
N ASP A 89 -2.36 0.34 6.98
CA ASP A 89 -3.81 0.64 7.01
C ASP A 89 -4.13 1.83 6.11
N ASN A 90 -3.35 2.91 6.20
CA ASN A 90 -3.48 4.09 5.34
C ASN A 90 -3.36 3.77 3.85
N ALA A 91 -2.42 2.89 3.49
CA ALA A 91 -2.24 2.48 2.10
C ALA A 91 -3.39 1.60 1.61
N VAL A 92 -3.85 0.65 2.43
CA VAL A 92 -4.94 -0.24 2.10
C VAL A 92 -6.22 0.55 1.90
N VAL A 93 -6.63 1.39 2.86
CA VAL A 93 -7.89 2.16 2.73
C VAL A 93 -7.86 3.21 1.64
N ALA A 94 -6.67 3.62 1.17
CA ALA A 94 -6.52 4.53 0.05
C ALA A 94 -6.65 3.84 -1.32
N ALA A 95 -6.44 2.52 -1.37
CA ALA A 95 -6.49 1.75 -2.60
C ALA A 95 -7.91 1.31 -2.94
N ASP A 96 -8.26 1.38 -4.22
CA ASP A 96 -9.50 0.78 -4.74
C ASP A 96 -9.37 -0.75 -4.82
N TYR A 97 -8.18 -1.23 -5.19
CA TYR A 97 -7.89 -2.64 -5.40
C TYR A 97 -6.64 -3.08 -4.65
N LEU A 98 -6.69 -4.28 -4.06
CA LEU A 98 -5.57 -4.90 -3.35
C LEU A 98 -5.15 -6.22 -4.00
N VAL A 99 -3.86 -6.35 -4.28
CA VAL A 99 -3.21 -7.59 -4.72
C VAL A 99 -2.40 -8.15 -3.56
N VAL A 100 -2.65 -9.40 -3.18
CA VAL A 100 -1.86 -10.08 -2.15
C VAL A 100 -0.71 -10.82 -2.80
N VAL A 101 0.52 -10.31 -2.64
CA VAL A 101 1.73 -10.95 -3.20
C VAL A 101 2.25 -11.99 -2.22
N GLN A 102 2.43 -13.24 -2.67
CA GLN A 102 2.77 -14.35 -1.79
C GLN A 102 3.80 -15.33 -2.37
N GLU A 103 4.79 -15.73 -1.58
CA GLU A 103 5.70 -16.82 -1.94
C GLU A 103 5.04 -18.20 -1.82
N THR A 104 5.32 -19.13 -2.73
CA THR A 104 4.75 -20.48 -2.68
C THR A 104 5.48 -21.43 -1.72
N GLN A 105 5.50 -21.12 -0.43
CA GLN A 105 6.00 -22.02 0.62
C GLN A 105 4.87 -22.78 1.32
N GLN A 106 5.19 -23.82 2.09
CA GLN A 106 4.19 -24.72 2.70
C GLN A 106 3.21 -24.01 3.65
N PHE A 107 3.58 -22.85 4.21
CA PHE A 107 2.74 -22.00 5.09
C PHE A 107 2.09 -20.81 4.38
N ALA A 108 2.27 -20.71 3.07
CA ALA A 108 1.82 -19.56 2.30
C ALA A 108 0.28 -19.43 2.31
N LEU A 109 -0.42 -20.55 2.13
CA LEU A 109 -1.88 -20.56 2.11
C LEU A 109 -2.50 -20.15 3.46
N GLU A 110 -1.86 -20.50 4.57
CA GLU A 110 -2.27 -20.07 5.92
C GLU A 110 -2.00 -18.57 6.15
N GLY A 111 -0.89 -18.05 5.62
CA GLY A 111 -0.54 -16.63 5.69
C GLY A 111 -1.52 -15.73 4.94
N SER A 112 -1.87 -16.09 3.69
CA SER A 112 -2.91 -15.37 2.92
C SER A 112 -4.26 -15.43 3.61
N ASN A 113 -4.66 -16.62 4.09
CA ASN A 113 -5.93 -16.75 4.80
C ASN A 113 -5.95 -15.90 6.08
N THR A 114 -4.85 -15.80 6.82
CA THR A 114 -4.77 -14.95 8.02
C THR A 114 -4.84 -13.47 7.65
N PHE A 115 -4.14 -13.05 6.58
CA PHE A 115 -4.19 -11.67 6.11
C PHE A 115 -5.61 -11.28 5.65
N ILE A 116 -6.23 -12.11 4.82
CA ILE A 116 -7.57 -11.84 4.28
C ILE A 116 -8.64 -11.97 5.38
N SER A 117 -8.64 -13.08 6.11
CA SER A 117 -9.74 -13.40 7.04
C SER A 117 -9.62 -12.71 8.40
N THR A 118 -8.44 -12.24 8.78
CA THR A 118 -8.24 -11.54 10.05
C THR A 118 -8.01 -10.07 9.79
N TYR A 119 -6.92 -9.70 9.12
CA TYR A 119 -6.53 -8.30 9.01
C TYR A 119 -7.52 -7.47 8.20
N LEU A 120 -7.92 -7.92 7.00
CA LEU A 120 -8.88 -7.15 6.19
C LEU A 120 -10.28 -7.13 6.81
N ASN A 121 -10.71 -8.23 7.43
CA ASN A 121 -11.99 -8.25 8.15
C ASN A 121 -11.99 -7.28 9.34
N THR A 122 -10.87 -7.10 10.06
CA THR A 122 -10.77 -6.07 11.10
C THR A 122 -10.99 -4.67 10.52
N LEU A 123 -10.37 -4.33 9.38
CA LEU A 123 -10.60 -3.02 8.74
C LEU A 123 -12.05 -2.83 8.27
N VAL A 124 -12.69 -3.90 7.80
CA VAL A 124 -14.11 -3.89 7.42
C VAL A 124 -15.00 -3.68 8.66
N ASP A 125 -14.71 -4.35 9.76
CA ASP A 125 -15.45 -4.22 11.02
C ASP A 125 -15.29 -2.82 11.62
N ASP A 126 -14.09 -2.24 11.55
CA ASP A 126 -13.77 -0.93 12.11
C ASP A 126 -14.40 0.22 11.31
N PHE A 127 -14.44 0.11 9.97
CA PHE A 127 -14.82 1.24 9.09
C PHE A 127 -16.08 1.01 8.25
N GLY A 128 -16.62 -0.21 8.22
CA GLY A 128 -17.85 -0.58 7.53
C GLY A 128 -17.89 -0.06 6.09
N SER A 129 -18.96 0.66 5.75
CA SER A 129 -19.17 1.23 4.40
C SER A 129 -18.11 2.23 3.93
N ARG A 130 -17.24 2.74 4.82
CA ARG A 130 -16.14 3.61 4.43
C ARG A 130 -14.94 2.83 3.87
N PHE A 131 -14.79 1.55 4.23
CA PHE A 131 -13.81 0.67 3.62
C PHE A 131 -14.33 0.21 2.26
N LYS A 132 -13.62 0.55 1.19
CA LYS A 132 -14.05 0.29 -0.20
C LYS A 132 -13.10 -0.62 -0.99
N THR A 133 -11.97 -0.99 -0.39
CA THR A 133 -10.91 -1.72 -1.08
C THR A 133 -11.36 -3.13 -1.42
N GLU A 134 -11.26 -3.49 -2.71
CA GLU A 134 -11.60 -4.82 -3.21
C GLU A 134 -10.35 -5.67 -3.43
N ILE A 135 -10.37 -6.93 -3.01
CA ILE A 135 -9.27 -7.86 -3.26
C ILE A 135 -9.44 -8.42 -4.68
N ILE A 136 -8.49 -8.12 -5.56
CA ILE A 136 -8.56 -8.59 -6.96
C ILE A 136 -7.88 -9.95 -7.16
N GLY A 137 -7.04 -10.38 -6.22
CA GLY A 137 -6.49 -11.73 -6.23
C GLY A 137 -5.18 -11.88 -5.46
N ILE A 138 -4.66 -13.10 -5.51
CA ILE A 138 -3.35 -13.47 -4.97
C ILE A 138 -2.38 -13.60 -6.13
N LEU A 139 -1.24 -12.91 -6.05
CA LEU A 139 -0.16 -13.02 -7.02
C LEU A 139 0.95 -13.93 -6.46
N PRO A 140 1.04 -15.20 -6.90
CA PRO A 140 2.10 -16.10 -6.46
C PRO A 140 3.45 -15.71 -7.08
N VAL A 141 4.47 -15.53 -6.26
CA VAL A 141 5.84 -15.19 -6.67
C VAL A 141 6.84 -16.28 -6.28
N LEU A 142 8.02 -16.26 -6.93
CA LEU A 142 9.10 -17.24 -6.74
C LEU A 142 8.71 -18.71 -7.04
N LEU A 143 7.77 -18.91 -7.98
CA LEU A 143 7.36 -20.23 -8.47
C LEU A 143 8.52 -21.00 -9.11
N GLN A 144 8.93 -22.10 -8.47
CA GLN A 144 9.85 -23.08 -9.06
C GLN A 144 9.08 -24.26 -9.67
N LYS A 145 9.08 -24.38 -11.00
CA LYS A 145 8.38 -25.44 -11.78
C LYS A 145 8.73 -26.90 -11.42
N LYS A 146 9.75 -27.17 -10.59
CA LYS A 146 10.22 -28.54 -10.28
C LYS A 146 9.74 -29.08 -8.92
N ARG A 147 8.87 -28.36 -8.20
CA ARG A 147 8.33 -28.77 -6.90
C ARG A 147 6.87 -29.13 -7.05
N LYS A 148 6.50 -30.38 -6.76
CA LYS A 148 5.10 -30.89 -6.76
C LYS A 148 4.14 -30.02 -5.95
N LEU A 149 4.64 -29.31 -4.93
CA LEU A 149 3.86 -28.37 -4.12
C LEU A 149 3.35 -27.15 -4.92
N HIS A 150 4.14 -26.63 -5.87
CA HIS A 150 3.78 -25.43 -6.62
C HIS A 150 2.75 -25.70 -7.72
N GLU A 151 2.72 -26.91 -8.27
CA GLU A 151 1.66 -27.34 -9.21
C GLU A 151 0.29 -27.29 -8.53
N LYS A 152 0.20 -27.76 -7.27
CA LYS A 152 -1.05 -27.76 -6.50
C LYS A 152 -1.55 -26.34 -6.15
N ILE A 153 -0.65 -25.38 -5.98
CA ILE A 153 -1.00 -23.96 -5.69
C ILE A 153 -1.56 -23.25 -6.92
N LEU A 154 -1.13 -23.64 -8.13
CA LEU A 154 -1.61 -23.05 -9.39
C LEU A 154 -2.97 -23.60 -9.85
N GLU A 155 -3.40 -24.74 -9.30
CA GLU A 155 -4.69 -25.39 -9.61
C GLU A 155 -5.84 -24.96 -8.68
N THR A 156 -5.57 -24.13 -7.67
CA THR A 156 -6.55 -23.60 -6.71
C THR A 156 -6.96 -22.19 -7.12
#